data_AF-A0AAV9A1U9-F1
#
_entry.id   AF-A0AAV9A1U9-F1
#
_cell.length_a   1.000
_cell.length_b   1.000
_cell.length_c   1.000
_cell.angle_alpha   90.00
_cell.angle_beta   90.00
_cell.angle_gamma   90.00
#
_symmetry.space_group_name_H-M   'P 1'
#
loop_
_entity.id
_entity.type
_entity.pdbx_description
1 polymer ?
#
loop_
_entity_poly.entity_id
_entity_poly.type
_entity_poly.pdbx_seq_one_letter_code
_entity_poly.pdbx_strand_id
1 'polypeptide(L)'
;MLCPGFVQVSKQITVGSTLEPLSTYKGTQYYAVVLVFRDPKNGNWWMSFGDGPGYWPSELFKSLATKAGKVAWGGLVFSPTNEPSPPMGNGHRPFEEGDTDLNACHFKKLKLVNDKIQAI
;
A
#
# COMPACT_ATOMS: atom_id res chain seq x y z
N MET A 1 14.69 -4.85 -16.30
CA MET A 1 13.82 -4.94 -15.10
C MET A 1 12.74 -5.97 -15.42
N LEU A 2 12.90 -7.22 -14.99
CA LEU A 2 11.92 -8.29 -15.20
C LEU A 2 11.38 -8.69 -13.83
N CYS A 3 10.46 -7.88 -13.31
CA CYS A 3 9.59 -8.32 -12.24
C CYS A 3 8.26 -8.72 -12.91
N PRO A 4 8.02 -10.01 -13.18
CA PRO A 4 6.79 -10.45 -13.86
C PRO A 4 5.53 -10.28 -12.98
N GLY A 5 5.71 -9.85 -11.73
CA GLY A 5 4.63 -9.73 -10.75
C GLY A 5 3.62 -8.63 -11.09
N PHE A 6 4.09 -7.47 -11.54
CA PHE A 6 3.24 -6.28 -11.72
C PHE A 6 3.41 -5.68 -13.10
N VAL A 7 2.30 -5.53 -13.81
CA VAL A 7 2.23 -4.86 -15.12
C VAL A 7 1.90 -3.41 -14.89
N GLN A 8 2.90 -2.54 -15.05
CA GLN A 8 2.70 -1.10 -14.98
C GLN A 8 2.00 -0.59 -16.25
N VAL A 9 0.91 0.14 -16.07
CA VAL A 9 0.10 0.71 -17.17
C VAL A 9 0.28 2.23 -17.23
N SER A 10 0.36 2.90 -16.07
CA SER A 10 0.55 4.34 -16.03
C SER A 10 1.98 4.73 -16.44
N LYS A 11 2.08 5.78 -17.26
CA LYS A 11 3.35 6.42 -17.64
C LYS A 11 3.74 7.56 -16.70
N GLN A 12 2.82 8.01 -15.84
CA GLN A 12 3.03 9.13 -14.95
C GLN A 12 3.29 8.67 -13.51
N ILE A 13 2.59 7.61 -13.08
CA ILE A 13 2.67 7.07 -11.73
C ILE A 13 3.33 5.71 -11.82
N THR A 14 4.53 5.58 -11.26
CA THR A 14 5.31 4.33 -11.30
C THR A 14 5.45 3.75 -9.90
N VAL A 15 5.52 2.42 -9.81
CA VAL A 15 5.81 1.77 -8.52
C VAL A 15 7.25 2.08 -8.13
N GLY A 16 7.44 2.60 -6.92
CA GLY A 16 8.75 3.07 -6.44
C GLY A 16 9.00 4.56 -6.63
N SER A 17 8.09 5.30 -7.26
CA SER A 17 8.13 6.77 -7.26
C SER A 17 7.93 7.34 -5.85
N THR A 18 8.59 8.47 -5.58
CA THR A 18 8.31 9.29 -4.40
C THR A 18 6.93 9.91 -4.51
N LEU A 19 6.15 9.87 -3.43
CA LEU A 19 4.89 10.58 -3.34
C LEU A 19 5.16 12.00 -2.88
N GLU A 20 4.74 12.97 -3.68
CA GLU A 20 4.83 14.39 -3.34
C GLU A 20 3.44 15.02 -3.20
N PRO A 21 3.27 15.99 -2.28
CA PRO A 21 4.24 16.47 -1.30
C PRO A 21 4.48 15.50 -0.12
N LEU A 22 5.62 15.64 0.56
CA LEU A 22 5.99 14.82 1.73
C LEU A 22 5.45 15.42 3.04
N SER A 23 5.00 14.55 3.94
CA SER A 23 4.60 14.95 5.30
C SER A 23 5.80 15.42 6.13
N THR A 24 5.54 16.30 7.11
CA THR A 24 6.55 16.76 8.07
C THR A 24 6.22 16.26 9.47
N TYR A 25 7.20 15.75 10.22
CA TYR A 25 7.00 15.32 11.62
C TYR A 25 6.45 16.48 12.46
N LYS A 26 5.37 16.22 13.22
CA LYS A 26 4.65 17.24 13.99
C LYS A 26 4.15 18.45 13.19
N GLY A 27 4.01 18.30 11.87
CA GLY A 27 3.59 19.36 10.94
C GLY A 27 2.49 18.92 9.98
N THR A 28 2.52 19.45 8.76
CA THR A 28 1.53 19.12 7.73
C THR A 28 1.60 17.65 7.33
N GLN A 29 0.45 16.98 7.29
CA GLN A 29 0.31 15.57 6.92
C GLN A 29 -0.40 15.41 5.59
N TYR A 30 0.11 14.52 4.74
CA TYR A 30 -0.48 14.11 3.48
C TYR A 30 -0.83 12.62 3.51
N TYR A 31 -1.89 12.24 2.78
CA TYR A 31 -2.41 10.88 2.77
C TYR A 31 -2.60 10.38 1.35
N ALA A 32 -2.13 9.15 1.12
CA ALA A 32 -2.38 8.40 -0.10
C ALA A 32 -3.59 7.49 0.09
N VAL A 33 -4.54 7.54 -0.84
CA VAL A 33 -5.64 6.58 -0.89
C VAL A 33 -5.30 5.51 -1.92
N VAL A 34 -5.06 4.30 -1.44
CA VAL A 34 -4.77 3.15 -2.28
C VAL A 34 -5.94 2.18 -2.22
N LEU A 35 -6.38 1.72 -3.39
CA LEU A 35 -7.39 0.68 -3.52
C LEU A 35 -6.78 -0.51 -4.27
N VAL A 36 -6.95 -1.71 -3.74
CA VAL A 36 -6.64 -2.96 -4.44
C VAL A 36 -7.93 -3.73 -4.66
N PHE A 37 -8.23 -4.07 -5.91
CA PHE A 37 -9.46 -4.77 -6.27
C PHE A 37 -9.22 -5.77 -7.39
N ARG A 38 -10.02 -6.83 -7.44
CA ARG A 38 -10.00 -7.80 -8.53
C ARG A 38 -10.96 -7.35 -9.62
N ASP A 39 -10.48 -7.23 -10.85
CA ASP A 39 -11.33 -6.95 -12.00
C ASP A 39 -12.19 -8.19 -12.33
N PRO A 40 -13.52 -8.09 -12.31
CA PRO A 40 -14.39 -9.24 -12.60
C PRO A 40 -14.29 -9.73 -14.05
N LYS A 41 -13.79 -8.90 -14.98
CA LYS A 41 -13.72 -9.23 -16.42
C LYS A 41 -12.57 -10.17 -16.76
N ASN A 42 -11.39 -9.93 -16.21
CA ASN A 42 -10.16 -10.67 -16.53
C ASN A 42 -9.51 -11.33 -15.30
N GLY A 43 -10.01 -11.04 -14.09
CA GLY A 43 -9.49 -11.57 -12.84
C GLY A 43 -8.19 -10.94 -12.35
N ASN A 44 -7.65 -9.95 -13.06
CA ASN A 44 -6.42 -9.27 -12.66
C ASN A 44 -6.67 -8.45 -11.39
N TRP A 45 -5.67 -8.39 -10.53
CA TRP A 45 -5.71 -7.56 -9.34
C TRP A 45 -5.16 -6.18 -9.66
N TRP A 46 -6.01 -5.17 -9.65
CA TRP A 46 -5.65 -3.79 -9.94
C TRP A 46 -5.26 -3.05 -8.68
N MET A 47 -4.26 -2.18 -8.79
CA MET A 47 -3.95 -1.17 -7.80
C MET A 47 -4.36 0.20 -8.35
N SER A 48 -5.24 0.88 -7.64
CA SER A 48 -5.63 2.26 -7.90
C SER A 48 -4.97 3.21 -6.90
N PHE A 49 -4.27 4.19 -7.45
CA PHE A 49 -3.71 5.36 -6.79
C PHE A 49 -3.60 6.42 -7.88
N GLY A 50 -4.38 7.51 -7.79
CA GLY A 50 -4.59 8.42 -8.92
C GLY A 50 -5.18 7.67 -10.13
N ASP A 51 -4.52 7.78 -11.29
CA ASP A 51 -4.93 7.11 -12.54
C ASP A 51 -4.69 5.59 -12.56
N GLY A 52 -4.13 5.02 -11.49
CA GLY A 52 -3.89 3.58 -11.37
C GLY A 52 -2.54 3.15 -11.95
N PRO A 53 -1.53 2.82 -11.12
CA PRO A 53 -0.20 2.46 -11.61
C PRO A 53 -0.21 1.17 -12.46
N GLY A 54 -1.11 0.23 -12.23
CA GLY A 54 -1.17 -1.02 -12.98
C GLY A 54 -1.87 -2.18 -12.25
N TYR A 55 -1.54 -3.41 -12.64
CA TYR A 55 -2.17 -4.62 -12.12
C TYR A 55 -1.22 -5.80 -11.97
N TRP A 56 -1.56 -6.73 -11.08
CA TRP A 56 -0.98 -8.07 -11.01
C TRP A 56 -1.82 -9.05 -11.86
N PRO A 57 -1.21 -9.80 -12.78
CA PRO A 57 -1.91 -10.83 -13.55
C PRO A 57 -2.59 -11.88 -12.68
N SER A 58 -3.80 -12.29 -13.06
CA SER A 58 -4.61 -13.28 -12.32
C SER A 58 -3.90 -14.63 -12.15
N GLU A 59 -3.08 -15.01 -13.13
CA GLU A 59 -2.30 -16.26 -13.20
C GLU A 59 -1.32 -16.42 -12.03
N LEU A 60 -0.92 -15.32 -11.39
CA LEU A 60 -0.02 -15.34 -10.24
C LEU A 60 -0.70 -15.89 -8.97
N PHE A 61 -2.04 -15.84 -8.89
CA PHE A 61 -2.75 -16.12 -7.65
C PHE A 61 -3.82 -17.21 -7.78
N LYS A 62 -3.45 -18.43 -7.37
CA LYS A 62 -4.41 -19.55 -7.25
C LYS A 62 -5.37 -19.37 -6.06
N SER A 63 -4.84 -19.01 -4.90
CA SER A 63 -5.62 -18.86 -3.66
C SER A 63 -6.44 -17.57 -3.59
N LEU A 64 -6.09 -16.56 -4.39
CA LEU A 64 -6.84 -15.30 -4.53
C LEU A 64 -7.59 -15.23 -5.87
N ALA A 65 -7.81 -16.38 -6.53
CA ALA A 65 -8.42 -16.44 -7.86
C ALA A 65 -9.86 -15.92 -7.87
N THR A 66 -10.60 -16.04 -6.77
CA THR A 66 -12.01 -15.63 -6.66
C THR A 66 -12.22 -14.49 -5.68
N LYS A 67 -11.63 -14.56 -4.48
CA LYS A 67 -11.72 -13.53 -3.44
C LYS A 67 -10.51 -13.57 -2.51
N ALA A 68 -10.26 -12.47 -1.80
CA ALA A 68 -9.34 -12.46 -0.66
C ALA A 68 -10.07 -13.01 0.59
N GLY A 69 -9.49 -14.05 1.21
CA GLY A 69 -10.01 -14.60 2.47
C GLY A 69 -9.46 -13.91 3.72
N LYS A 70 -8.30 -13.27 3.60
CA LYS A 70 -7.63 -12.51 4.67
C LYS A 70 -6.98 -11.28 4.05
N VAL A 71 -6.97 -10.20 4.80
CA VAL A 71 -6.27 -8.96 4.42
C VAL A 71 -5.35 -8.57 5.57
N ALA A 72 -4.11 -8.24 5.24
CA ALA A 72 -3.11 -7.73 6.16
C ALA A 72 -2.44 -6.51 5.52
N TRP A 73 -2.06 -5.54 6.34
CA TRP A 73 -1.36 -4.34 5.93
C TRP A 73 -0.28 -4.02 6.97
N GLY A 74 0.77 -3.33 6.55
CA GLY A 74 1.86 -2.95 7.42
C GLY A 74 3.08 -2.52 6.62
N GLY A 75 4.17 -2.28 7.34
CA GLY A 75 5.50 -2.11 6.78
C GLY A 75 6.40 -3.25 7.24
N LEU A 76 7.46 -3.51 6.48
CA LEU A 76 8.51 -4.45 6.86
C LEU A 76 9.86 -3.75 6.77
N VAL A 77 10.67 -3.91 7.82
CA VAL A 77 12.11 -3.65 7.82
C VAL A 77 12.83 -4.95 8.06
N PHE A 78 14.06 -5.01 7.56
CA PHE A 78 14.92 -6.17 7.72
C PHE A 78 16.26 -5.72 8.31
N SER A 79 16.79 -6.51 9.25
CA SER A 79 18.16 -6.42 9.76
C SER A 79 18.72 -7.84 9.97
N PRO A 80 20.02 -8.06 9.73
CA PRO A 80 20.72 -9.27 10.15
C PRO A 80 20.65 -9.50 11.67
N THR A 81 20.83 -10.75 12.12
CA THR A 81 20.62 -11.20 13.52
C THR A 81 21.42 -10.44 14.59
N ASN A 82 22.46 -9.69 14.22
CA ASN A 82 23.31 -8.93 15.14
C ASN A 82 23.41 -7.43 14.79
N GLU A 83 22.49 -6.91 13.97
CA GLU A 83 22.47 -5.50 13.58
C GLU A 83 21.20 -4.82 14.12
N PRO A 84 21.28 -3.54 14.52
CA PRO A 84 20.10 -2.78 14.86
C PRO A 84 19.11 -2.75 13.69
N SER A 85 17.84 -3.02 13.96
CA SER A 85 16.77 -2.86 12.96
C SER A 85 16.73 -1.41 12.46
N PRO A 86 16.66 -1.18 11.14
CA PRO A 86 16.47 0.17 10.65
C PRO A 86 15.09 0.70 11.08
N PRO A 87 14.94 2.03 11.20
CA PRO A 87 13.66 2.65 11.53
C PRO A 87 12.58 2.31 10.49
N MET A 88 11.36 2.02 10.96
CA MET A 88 10.16 1.87 10.12
C MET A 88 9.46 3.22 9.95
N GLY A 89 8.91 3.49 8.76
CA GLY A 89 8.15 4.72 8.50
C GLY A 89 9.03 5.96 8.64
N ASN A 90 8.69 6.87 9.56
CA ASN A 90 9.47 8.07 9.87
C ASN A 90 10.46 7.87 11.04
N GLY A 91 10.60 6.66 11.58
CA GLY A 91 11.52 6.35 12.68
C GLY A 91 11.07 6.78 14.07
N HIS A 92 9.91 7.42 14.19
CA HIS A 92 9.31 7.81 15.46
C HIS A 92 8.29 6.79 15.94
N ARG A 93 8.16 6.64 17.26
CA ARG A 93 7.18 5.71 17.86
C ARG A 93 5.81 6.39 17.92
N PRO A 94 4.71 5.65 17.66
CA PRO A 94 3.36 6.22 17.71
C PRO A 94 2.91 6.65 19.12
N PHE A 95 3.55 6.12 20.17
CA PHE A 95 3.20 6.35 21.57
C PHE A 95 4.06 7.44 22.26
N GLU A 96 4.80 8.24 21.51
CA GLU A 96 5.35 9.49 22.06
C GLU A 96 4.19 10.44 22.42
N GLU A 97 4.33 11.24 23.48
CA GLU A 97 3.30 12.21 23.88
C GLU A 97 2.87 13.10 22.70
N GLY A 98 1.56 13.22 22.50
CA GLY A 98 0.95 14.03 21.43
C GLY A 98 0.04 13.25 20.48
N ASP A 99 -0.28 13.87 19.35
CA ASP A 99 -1.15 13.29 18.32
C ASP A 99 -0.39 12.23 17.49
N THR A 100 -0.84 10.98 17.54
CA THR A 100 -0.29 9.88 16.76
C THR A 100 -0.30 10.16 15.26
N ASP A 101 -1.30 10.90 14.75
CA ASP A 101 -1.40 11.26 13.34
C ASP A 101 -0.27 12.22 12.91
N LEU A 102 0.32 12.95 13.85
CA LEU A 102 1.43 13.89 13.60
C LEU A 102 2.80 13.30 13.94
N ASN A 103 2.83 12.26 14.78
CA ASN A 103 4.07 11.68 15.31
C ASN A 103 4.58 10.50 14.47
N ALA A 104 3.71 9.71 13.84
CA ALA A 104 4.11 8.48 13.16
C ALA A 104 3.45 8.29 11.78
N CYS A 105 4.18 7.62 10.88
CA CYS A 105 3.60 7.10 9.65
C CYS A 105 2.62 5.95 9.97
N HIS A 106 1.40 6.04 9.45
CA HIS A 106 0.33 5.10 9.78
C HIS A 106 -0.60 4.79 8.60
N PHE A 107 -1.27 3.65 8.69
CA PHE A 107 -2.41 3.31 7.82
C PHE A 107 -3.70 3.68 8.56
N LYS A 108 -4.65 4.32 7.88
CA LYS A 108 -5.97 4.62 8.43
C LYS A 108 -7.08 4.40 7.43
N LYS A 109 -8.32 4.32 7.94
CA LYS A 109 -9.55 4.14 7.16
C LYS A 109 -9.49 2.90 6.25
N LEU A 110 -8.95 1.80 6.78
CA LEU A 110 -8.93 0.52 6.09
C LEU A 110 -10.35 0.00 5.94
N LYS A 111 -10.71 -0.37 4.71
CA LYS A 111 -12.04 -0.85 4.36
C LYS A 111 -11.91 -2.03 3.42
N LEU A 112 -12.74 -3.05 3.65
CA LEU A 112 -12.99 -4.08 2.65
C LEU A 112 -14.08 -3.57 1.72
N VAL A 113 -13.95 -3.84 0.44
CA VAL A 113 -14.95 -3.46 -0.56
C VAL A 113 -15.49 -4.68 -1.29
N ASN A 114 -16.74 -4.61 -1.72
CA ASN A 114 -17.37 -5.62 -2.58
C ASN A 114 -16.98 -5.40 -4.05
N ASP A 115 -17.50 -6.26 -4.94
CA ASP A 115 -17.27 -6.19 -6.40
C ASP A 115 -17.79 -4.89 -7.05
N LYS A 116 -18.59 -4.09 -6.33
CA LYS A 116 -19.05 -2.77 -6.74
C LYS A 116 -18.20 -1.63 -6.15
N ILE A 117 -17.08 -1.95 -5.50
CA ILE A 117 -16.19 -1.00 -4.82
C ILE A 117 -16.94 -0.23 -3.71
N GLN A 118 -17.87 -0.90 -3.04
CA GLN A 118 -18.59 -0.35 -1.89
C GLN A 118 -18.05 -0.96 -0.62
N ALA A 119 -17.84 -0.14 0.41
CA ALA A 119 -17.41 -0.62 1.71
C ALA A 119 -18.41 -1.65 2.27
N ILE A 120 -17.87 -2.73 2.84
CA ILE A 120 -18.62 -3.80 3.53
C ILE A 120 -18.51 -3.58 5.04
#